data_AF-A0A928JT06-F1
#
_entry.id   AF-A0A928JT06-F1
#
_cell.length_a   1.000
_cell.length_b   1.000
_cell.length_c   1.000
_cell.angle_alpha   90.00
_cell.angle_beta   90.00
_cell.angle_gamma   90.00
#
_symmetry.space_group_name_H-M   'P 1'
#
loop_
_entity.id
_entity.type
_entity.pdbx_description
1 polymer ?
#
loop_
_entity_poly.entity_id
_entity_poly.type
_entity_poly.pdbx_seq_one_letter_code
_entity_poly.pdbx_strand_id
1 'polypeptide(L)'
;MTFEERKALVKSYLGKTVDIKIDRPIGYVHKKENYSLTYPINYGYIPNVIGGDGEELDVYLLGVDNPVNEYTGKIIGIVHRENDVEDKLVMAPEGVIFTQNEVAEQVHFQEQYYKTTIEVLE
;
A
#
# COMPACT_ATOMS: atom_id res chain seq x y z
N MET A 1 -16.25 0.36 8.57
CA MET A 1 -16.41 1.18 7.36
C MET A 1 -17.27 0.42 6.37
N THR A 2 -18.20 1.06 5.67
CA THR A 2 -18.94 0.44 4.56
C THR A 2 -18.04 0.29 3.32
N PHE A 3 -18.46 -0.53 2.35
CA PHE A 3 -17.72 -0.69 1.09
C PHE A 3 -17.54 0.66 0.36
N GLU A 4 -18.59 1.47 0.27
CA GLU A 4 -18.54 2.78 -0.39
C GLU A 4 -17.64 3.78 0.34
N GLU A 5 -17.70 3.83 1.68
CA GLU A 5 -16.81 4.66 2.48
C GLU A 5 -15.34 4.26 2.28
N ARG A 6 -15.05 2.96 2.20
CA ARG A 6 -13.70 2.45 1.94
C ARG A 6 -13.18 2.89 0.58
N LYS A 7 -13.99 2.72 -0.48
CA LYS A 7 -13.63 3.15 -1.84
C LYS A 7 -13.44 4.66 -1.92
N ALA A 8 -14.32 5.42 -1.29
CA ALA A 8 -14.21 6.88 -1.23
C ALA A 8 -12.94 7.33 -0.49
N LEU A 9 -12.59 6.66 0.63
CA LEU A 9 -11.39 6.98 1.41
C LEU A 9 -10.13 6.87 0.56
N VAL A 10 -9.85 5.69 0.00
CA VAL A 10 -8.63 5.48 -0.81
C VAL A 10 -8.61 6.35 -2.06
N LYS A 11 -9.77 6.53 -2.72
CA LYS A 11 -9.89 7.42 -3.88
C LYS A 11 -9.57 8.87 -3.55
N SER A 12 -9.91 9.32 -2.33
CA SER A 12 -9.60 10.67 -1.89
C SER A 12 -8.10 10.95 -1.72
N TYR A 13 -7.26 9.91 -1.64
CA TYR A 13 -5.81 10.03 -1.53
C TYR A 13 -5.07 9.94 -2.87
N LEU A 14 -5.70 9.37 -3.90
CA LEU A 14 -5.07 9.21 -5.21
C LEU A 14 -4.59 10.57 -5.76
N GLY A 15 -3.31 10.65 -6.12
CA GLY A 15 -2.65 11.86 -6.60
C GLY A 15 -2.20 12.86 -5.53
N LYS A 16 -2.50 12.62 -4.24
CA LYS A 16 -2.04 13.47 -3.15
C LYS A 16 -0.63 13.09 -2.69
N THR A 17 0.11 14.09 -2.22
CA THR A 17 1.35 13.91 -1.48
C THR A 17 1.03 13.83 0.01
N VAL A 18 1.48 12.77 0.68
CA VAL A 18 1.20 12.53 2.10
C VAL A 18 2.43 11.99 2.82
N ASP A 19 2.44 12.13 4.15
CA ASP A 19 3.44 11.54 5.03
C ASP A 19 2.97 10.16 5.52
N ILE A 20 3.87 9.19 5.48
CA ILE A 20 3.66 7.85 6.02
C ILE A 20 4.72 7.48 7.05
N LYS A 21 4.36 6.60 7.98
CA LYS A 21 5.31 5.88 8.84
C LYS A 21 5.48 4.46 8.33
N ILE A 22 6.69 3.93 8.45
CA ILE A 22 7.04 2.58 8.00
C ILE A 22 7.15 1.66 9.22
N ASP A 23 6.28 0.66 9.29
CA ASP A 23 6.30 -0.39 10.31
C ASP A 23 6.94 -1.69 9.80
N ARG A 24 7.01 -1.85 8.48
CA ARG A 24 7.54 -3.03 7.80
C ARG A 24 8.54 -2.59 6.72
N PRO A 25 9.76 -2.21 7.11
CA PRO A 25 10.78 -1.81 6.15
C PRO A 25 11.23 -3.00 5.29
N ILE A 26 11.97 -2.72 4.21
CA ILE A 26 12.58 -3.76 3.37
C ILE A 26 13.35 -4.78 4.24
N GLY A 27 13.09 -6.06 3.99
CA GLY A 27 13.67 -7.18 4.73
C GLY A 27 12.92 -7.56 6.01
N TYR A 28 11.85 -6.84 6.38
CA TYR A 28 10.99 -7.23 7.50
C TYR A 28 10.37 -8.62 7.26
N VAL A 29 10.44 -9.48 8.27
CA VAL A 29 9.87 -10.85 8.22
C VAL A 29 8.62 -10.90 9.08
N HIS A 30 7.46 -10.90 8.44
CA HIS A 30 6.17 -11.06 9.08
C HIS A 30 5.88 -12.55 9.28
N LYS A 31 6.00 -13.03 10.53
CA LYS A 31 5.62 -14.39 10.91
C LYS A 31 4.11 -14.47 11.10
N LYS A 32 3.42 -15.19 10.22
CA LYS A 32 2.02 -15.57 10.37
C LYS A 32 1.94 -17.00 10.91
N GLU A 33 0.73 -17.45 11.25
CA GLU A 33 0.51 -18.76 11.87
C GLU A 33 1.12 -19.92 11.08
N ASN A 34 0.96 -19.91 9.74
CA ASN A 34 1.34 -21.03 8.87
C ASN A 34 2.46 -20.72 7.87
N TYR A 35 2.91 -19.47 7.78
CA TYR A 35 3.96 -19.06 6.84
C TYR A 35 4.65 -17.77 7.30
N SER A 36 5.79 -17.46 6.71
CA SER A 36 6.46 -16.17 6.89
C SER A 36 6.49 -15.42 5.58
N LEU A 37 6.29 -14.11 5.65
CA LEU A 37 6.37 -13.22 4.51
C LEU A 37 7.53 -12.25 4.70
N THR A 38 8.44 -12.19 3.75
CA THR A 38 9.51 -11.18 3.73
C THR A 38 9.06 -10.03 2.85
N TYR A 39 9.15 -8.80 3.35
CA TYR A 39 8.77 -7.60 2.61
C TYR A 39 9.93 -7.16 1.71
N PRO A 40 9.80 -7.25 0.37
CA PRO A 40 10.85 -6.81 -0.56
C PRO A 40 10.83 -5.28 -0.79
N ILE A 41 9.76 -4.62 -0.35
CA ILE A 41 9.52 -3.18 -0.45
C ILE A 41 9.21 -2.60 0.93
N ASN A 42 9.31 -1.29 1.07
CA ASN A 42 8.88 -0.61 2.29
C ASN A 42 7.34 -0.64 2.37
N TYR A 43 6.82 -0.85 3.56
CA TYR A 43 5.39 -0.87 3.84
C TYR A 43 5.10 -0.13 5.13
N GLY A 44 4.04 0.65 5.10
CA GLY A 44 3.67 1.53 6.19
C GLY A 44 2.21 1.93 6.14
N TYR A 45 1.89 3.04 6.80
CA TYR A 45 0.53 3.54 6.94
C TYR A 45 0.50 5.07 7.01
N ILE A 46 -0.67 5.66 6.74
CA ILE A 46 -0.91 7.10 6.96
C ILE A 46 -1.34 7.33 8.42
N PRO A 47 -0.58 8.10 9.22
CA PRO A 47 -0.91 8.30 10.63
C PRO A 47 -2.28 8.93 10.86
N ASN A 48 -3.04 8.39 11.83
CA ASN A 48 -4.37 8.84 12.25
C ASN A 48 -5.48 8.73 11.18
N VAL A 49 -5.26 8.00 10.09
CA VAL A 49 -6.26 7.75 9.06
C VAL A 49 -6.68 6.30 9.16
N ILE A 50 -7.90 6.05 9.64
CA ILE A 50 -8.35 4.67 9.88
C ILE A 50 -8.87 4.05 8.58
N GLY A 51 -8.33 2.89 8.23
CA GLY A 51 -8.71 2.04 7.11
C GLY A 51 -9.97 1.21 7.36
N GLY A 52 -10.23 0.27 6.47
CA GLY A 52 -11.43 -0.56 6.49
C GLY A 52 -11.43 -1.64 7.59
N ASP A 53 -10.26 -2.07 8.04
CA ASP A 53 -10.06 -3.09 9.09
C ASP A 53 -10.03 -2.51 10.52
N GLY A 54 -10.05 -1.18 10.65
CA GLY A 54 -9.99 -0.48 11.94
C GLY A 54 -8.57 -0.10 12.39
N GLU A 55 -7.54 -0.43 11.61
CA GLU A 55 -6.17 0.04 11.79
C GLU A 55 -5.88 1.26 10.90
N GLU A 56 -4.66 1.79 10.91
CA GLU A 56 -4.27 2.91 10.05
C GLU A 56 -4.16 2.48 8.58
N LEU A 57 -4.54 3.35 7.65
CA LEU A 57 -4.64 3.03 6.23
C LEU A 57 -3.27 2.71 5.64
N ASP A 58 -3.16 1.48 5.14
CA ASP A 58 -1.91 0.89 4.69
C ASP A 58 -1.42 1.42 3.32
N VAL A 59 -0.09 1.51 3.19
CA VAL A 59 0.60 2.04 2.01
C VAL A 59 1.82 1.17 1.63
N TYR A 60 1.85 0.74 0.37
CA TYR A 60 3.04 0.22 -0.29
C TYR A 60 3.93 1.37 -0.79
N LEU A 61 5.21 1.40 -0.41
CA LEU A 61 6.18 2.38 -0.92
C LEU A 61 7.11 1.72 -1.95
N LEU A 62 6.92 2.08 -3.22
CA LEU A 62 7.69 1.57 -4.36
C LEU A 62 8.81 2.54 -4.75
N GLY A 63 9.87 2.03 -5.39
CA GLY A 63 10.98 2.85 -5.91
C GLY A 63 11.92 3.44 -4.85
N VAL A 64 11.86 2.95 -3.61
CA VAL A 64 12.78 3.32 -2.52
C VAL A 64 13.48 2.05 -2.04
N ASP A 65 14.70 1.81 -2.53
CA ASP A 65 15.41 0.52 -2.39
C ASP A 65 16.16 0.33 -1.06
N ASN A 66 16.01 1.26 -0.11
CA ASN A 66 16.61 1.17 1.21
C ASN A 66 15.53 1.21 2.29
N PRO A 67 15.72 0.54 3.44
CA PRO A 67 14.80 0.63 4.57
C PRO A 67 14.74 2.08 5.08
N VAL A 68 13.53 2.57 5.31
CA VAL A 68 13.25 3.90 5.85
C VAL A 68 12.27 3.81 7.02
N ASN A 69 12.22 4.83 7.89
CA ASN A 69 11.30 4.87 9.03
C ASN A 69 10.03 5.70 8.75
N GLU A 70 10.14 6.68 7.86
CA GLU A 70 9.07 7.57 7.43
C GLU A 70 9.36 8.02 6.00
N TYR A 71 8.32 8.43 5.27
CA TYR A 71 8.47 8.91 3.91
C TYR A 71 7.36 9.89 3.54
N THR A 72 7.71 10.93 2.78
CA THR A 72 6.75 11.84 2.15
C THR A 72 6.76 11.57 0.66
N GLY A 73 5.63 11.19 0.10
CA GLY A 73 5.55 10.80 -1.31
C GLY A 73 4.16 10.93 -1.88
N LYS A 74 4.05 10.73 -3.20
CA LYS A 74 2.78 10.84 -3.91
C LYS A 74 2.10 9.48 -3.96
N ILE A 75 0.80 9.45 -3.66
CA ILE A 75 -0.03 8.28 -3.90
C ILE A 75 -0.30 8.18 -5.40
N ILE A 76 0.27 7.15 -6.01
CA ILE A 76 0.23 6.89 -7.46
C ILE A 76 -0.72 5.75 -7.84
N GLY A 77 -1.30 5.05 -6.86
CA GLY A 77 -2.23 3.97 -7.14
C GLY A 77 -2.96 3.45 -5.93
N ILE A 78 -3.88 2.53 -6.19
CA ILE A 78 -4.72 1.85 -5.22
C ILE A 78 -4.71 0.36 -5.56
N VAL A 79 -4.50 -0.47 -4.55
CA VAL A 79 -4.75 -1.91 -4.61
C VAL A 79 -6.13 -2.15 -4.01
N HIS A 80 -7.09 -2.46 -4.86
CA HIS A 80 -8.44 -2.81 -4.44
C HIS A 80 -8.51 -4.28 -4.07
N ARG A 81 -8.90 -4.62 -2.84
CA ARG A 81 -9.15 -6.01 -2.43
C ARG A 81 -10.65 -6.30 -2.40
N GLU A 82 -11.06 -7.29 -3.19
CA GLU A 82 -12.47 -7.69 -3.31
C GLU A 82 -12.91 -8.65 -2.21
N ASN A 83 -11.99 -9.47 -1.70
CA ASN A 83 -12.25 -10.50 -0.69
C ASN A 83 -11.66 -10.16 0.69
N ASP A 84 -11.36 -8.88 0.93
CA ASP A 84 -10.80 -8.35 2.16
C ASP A 84 -11.55 -7.09 2.57
N VAL A 85 -11.41 -6.67 3.83
CA VAL A 85 -12.10 -5.50 4.39
C VAL A 85 -11.36 -4.18 4.20
N GLU A 86 -10.12 -4.21 3.70
CA GLU A 86 -9.29 -3.02 3.48
C GLU A 86 -8.75 -2.96 2.04
N ASP A 87 -8.65 -1.75 1.48
CA ASP A 87 -7.92 -1.46 0.25
C ASP A 87 -6.60 -0.80 0.63
N LYS A 88 -5.56 -0.90 -0.22
CA LYS A 88 -4.24 -0.34 0.09
C LYS A 88 -3.86 0.76 -0.88
N LEU A 89 -3.07 1.72 -0.42
CA LEU A 89 -2.51 2.75 -1.28
C LEU A 89 -1.13 2.34 -1.81
N VAL A 90 -0.75 2.93 -2.93
CA VAL A 90 0.58 2.77 -3.53
C VAL A 90 1.21 4.14 -3.63
N MET A 91 2.40 4.29 -3.03
CA MET A 91 3.21 5.49 -3.02
C MET A 91 4.49 5.29 -3.80
N ALA A 92 4.97 6.36 -4.44
CA ALA A 92 6.29 6.40 -5.07
C ALA A 92 6.95 7.79 -4.89
N PRO A 93 8.27 7.91 -5.12
CA PRO A 93 8.92 9.21 -5.24
C PRO A 93 8.27 10.09 -6.29
N GLU A 94 8.31 11.41 -6.08
CA GLU A 94 7.75 12.37 -7.03
C GLU A 94 8.41 12.24 -8.42
N GLY A 95 7.60 12.27 -9.47
CA GLY A 95 8.05 12.13 -10.86
C GLY A 95 8.34 10.69 -11.30
N VAL A 96 8.29 9.71 -10.39
CA VAL A 96 8.38 8.29 -10.75
C VAL A 96 7.01 7.77 -11.16
N ILE A 97 6.95 7.11 -12.30
CA ILE A 97 5.72 6.55 -12.88
C ILE A 97 5.86 5.03 -12.86
N PHE A 98 4.81 4.36 -12.39
CA PHE A 98 4.68 2.92 -12.49
C PHE A 98 3.42 2.59 -13.28
N THR A 99 3.54 1.66 -14.22
CA THR A 99 2.41 1.04 -14.89
C THR A 99 1.67 0.12 -13.92
N GLN A 100 0.42 -0.19 -14.24
CA GLN A 100 -0.38 -1.15 -13.47
C GLN A 100 0.32 -2.50 -13.28
N ASN A 101 1.02 -2.98 -14.31
CA ASN A 101 1.76 -4.25 -14.26
C ASN A 101 2.98 -4.18 -13.34
N GLU A 102 3.75 -3.09 -13.39
CA GLU A 102 4.92 -2.92 -12.50
C GLU A 102 4.51 -2.79 -11.03
N VAL A 103 3.38 -2.13 -10.76
CA VAL A 103 2.79 -2.13 -9.41
C VAL A 103 2.41 -3.56 -9.02
N ALA A 104 1.70 -4.28 -9.90
CA ALA A 104 1.23 -5.65 -9.65
C ALA A 104 2.38 -6.59 -9.29
N GLU A 105 3.48 -6.54 -10.04
CA GLU A 105 4.68 -7.34 -9.81
C GLU A 105 5.30 -7.04 -8.44
N GLN A 106 5.44 -5.77 -8.07
CA GLN A 106 6.08 -5.38 -6.80
C GLN A 106 5.24 -5.73 -5.57
N VAL A 107 3.91 -5.67 -5.66
CA VAL A 107 3.03 -6.02 -4.52
C VAL A 107 2.64 -7.50 -4.49
N HIS A 108 2.99 -8.27 -5.54
CA HIS A 108 2.60 -9.67 -5.69
C HIS A 108 2.96 -10.55 -4.50
N PHE A 109 4.09 -10.28 -3.82
CA PHE A 109 4.52 -11.05 -2.65
C PHE A 109 3.42 -11.18 -1.59
N GLN A 110 2.63 -10.12 -1.37
CA GLN A 110 1.52 -10.10 -0.43
C GLN A 110 0.16 -10.25 -1.14
N GLU A 111 -0.01 -9.62 -2.31
CA GLU A 111 -1.31 -9.60 -2.99
C GLU A 111 -1.67 -10.92 -3.68
N GLN A 112 -0.72 -11.87 -3.86
CA GLN A 112 -1.03 -13.22 -4.35
C GLN A 112 -2.01 -14.01 -3.46
N TYR A 113 -2.22 -13.58 -2.22
CA TYR A 113 -3.15 -14.21 -1.27
C TYR A 113 -4.54 -13.56 -1.28
N TYR A 114 -4.77 -12.53 -2.11
CA TYR A 114 -6.02 -11.78 -2.18
C TYR A 114 -6.54 -11.73 -3.62
N LYS A 115 -7.84 -11.44 -3.77
CA LYS A 115 -8.44 -11.12 -5.07
C LYS A 115 -8.34 -9.61 -5.27
N THR A 116 -7.34 -9.19 -6.05
CA THR A 116 -6.99 -7.77 -6.19
C THR A 116 -7.16 -7.23 -7.60
N THR A 117 -7.56 -5.97 -7.69
CA THR A 117 -7.41 -5.15 -8.91
C THR A 117 -6.58 -3.91 -8.59
N ILE A 118 -5.84 -3.39 -9.56
CA ILE A 118 -4.94 -2.25 -9.35
C ILE A 118 -5.43 -1.07 -10.18
N GLU A 119 -5.51 0.09 -9.57
CA GLU A 119 -5.79 1.36 -10.21
C GLU A 119 -4.55 2.24 -10.08
N VAL A 120 -4.01 2.75 -11.19
CA VAL A 120 -2.88 3.69 -11.18
C VAL A 120 -3.33 5.07 -11.62
N LEU A 121 -2.66 6.11 -11.11
CA LEU A 121 -2.86 7.48 -11.53
C LEU A 121 -2.31 7.66 -12.95
N GLU A 122 -3.19 8.08 -13.87
CA GLU A 122 -2.83 8.47 -15.24
C GLU A 122 -2.01 9.77 -15.31
#